data_AF-A0A1V5M3Q5-F1
#
_entry.id   AF-A0A1V5M3Q5-F1
#
_cell.length_a   1.000
_cell.length_b   1.000
_cell.length_c   1.000
_cell.angle_alpha   90.00
_cell.angle_beta   90.00
_cell.angle_gamma   90.00
#
_symmetry.space_group_name_H-M   'P 1'
#
loop_
_entity.id
_entity.type
_entity.pdbx_description
1 polymer ?
#
loop_
_entity_poly.entity_id
_entity_poly.type
_entity_poly.pdbx_seq_one_letter_code
_entity_poly.pdbx_strand_id
1 'polypeptide(L)'
;MCYLLYLGADRELPTIEQDDPNSPAFFVIAESSPSTQLRKHLQSTYIYYIGSYEGCGCGFCYESSTELDALLISMMPDKMKQEEREDRQACISSVDSLRNYLTSVTQYGPVKLLVTWCGPGRQPPHHVTTVTPDHFGGDQFSLEEDTLFEVIHHT
;
A
#
# COMPACT_ATOMS: atom_id res chain seq x y z
N MET A 1 1.94 8.69 13.67
CA MET A 1 1.65 9.16 12.29
C MET A 1 1.86 7.96 11.39
N CYS A 2 1.05 7.79 10.35
CA CYS A 2 1.08 6.58 9.50
C CYS A 2 1.00 6.94 8.01
N TYR A 3 1.44 6.01 7.17
CA TYR A 3 1.15 6.03 5.74
C TYR A 3 -0.34 5.78 5.48
N LEU A 4 -0.89 6.50 4.52
CA LEU A 4 -2.22 6.28 3.96
C LEU A 4 -2.08 6.01 2.46
N LEU A 5 -2.84 5.04 1.96
CA LEU A 5 -2.89 4.71 0.53
C LEU A 5 -4.27 4.99 0.00
N TYR A 6 -4.32 5.71 -1.11
CA TYR A 6 -5.55 5.96 -1.85
C TYR A 6 -5.44 5.46 -3.27
N LEU A 7 -6.46 4.73 -3.72
CA LEU A 7 -6.56 4.20 -5.07
C LEU A 7 -7.63 4.98 -5.84
N GLY A 8 -7.25 5.52 -6.99
CA GLY A 8 -8.13 6.17 -7.95
C GLY A 8 -8.37 5.29 -9.17
N ALA A 9 -9.62 5.19 -9.61
CA ALA A 9 -10.01 4.51 -10.84
C ALA A 9 -11.15 5.24 -11.58
N ASP A 10 -11.21 5.04 -12.89
CA ASP A 10 -12.27 5.59 -13.75
C ASP A 10 -13.50 4.68 -13.84
N ARG A 11 -13.44 3.54 -13.16
CA ARG A 11 -14.53 2.57 -13.01
C ARG A 11 -14.64 2.12 -11.56
N GLU A 12 -15.80 1.58 -11.22
CA GLU A 12 -15.99 0.93 -9.92
C GLU A 12 -15.12 -0.33 -9.82
N LEU A 13 -14.42 -0.45 -8.69
CA LEU A 13 -13.56 -1.56 -8.33
C LEU A 13 -14.18 -2.40 -7.20
N PRO A 14 -13.83 -3.70 -7.11
CA PRO A 14 -14.24 -4.54 -5.98
C PRO A 14 -13.72 -3.99 -4.65
N THR A 15 -14.60 -3.88 -3.66
CA THR A 15 -14.23 -3.53 -2.28
C THR A 15 -13.98 -4.78 -1.45
N ILE A 16 -13.16 -4.64 -0.41
CA ILE A 16 -12.87 -5.68 0.58
C ILE A 16 -13.07 -5.04 1.95
N GLU A 17 -13.92 -5.62 2.79
CA GLU A 17 -14.20 -5.11 4.13
C GLU A 17 -12.99 -5.34 5.06
N GLN A 18 -12.80 -4.45 6.04
CA GLN A 18 -11.62 -4.48 6.92
C GLN A 18 -11.56 -5.76 7.77
N ASP A 19 -12.71 -6.33 8.12
CA ASP A 19 -12.86 -7.52 8.96
C ASP A 19 -13.15 -8.79 8.13
N ASP A 20 -12.92 -8.77 6.81
CA ASP A 20 -13.08 -9.95 5.96
C ASP A 20 -12.09 -11.06 6.38
N PRO A 21 -12.59 -12.22 6.88
CA PRO A 21 -11.72 -13.31 7.34
C PRO A 21 -10.90 -13.95 6.20
N ASN A 22 -11.25 -13.72 4.93
CA ASN A 22 -10.50 -14.20 3.78
C ASN A 22 -9.37 -13.26 3.35
N SER A 23 -9.36 -12.02 3.85
CA SER A 23 -8.36 -11.00 3.53
C SER A 23 -7.87 -10.26 4.79
N PRO A 24 -7.42 -10.95 5.85
CA PRO A 24 -7.08 -10.30 7.13
C PRO A 24 -5.90 -9.32 7.05
N ALA A 25 -5.13 -9.37 5.96
CA ALA A 25 -3.96 -8.54 5.74
C ALA A 25 -4.20 -7.37 4.77
N PHE A 26 -5.41 -7.21 4.23
CA PHE A 26 -5.66 -6.25 3.15
C PHE A 26 -7.13 -5.90 3.00
N PHE A 27 -7.45 -4.62 2.88
CA PHE A 27 -8.82 -4.17 2.63
C PHE A 27 -8.87 -2.97 1.70
N VAL A 28 -10.04 -2.79 1.07
CA VAL A 28 -10.31 -1.73 0.09
C VAL A 28 -11.69 -1.17 0.35
N ILE A 29 -11.75 0.06 0.85
CA ILE A 29 -13.00 0.73 1.24
C ILE A 29 -13.24 1.91 0.32
N ALA A 30 -14.46 2.02 -0.22
CA ALA A 30 -14.83 3.16 -1.06
C ALA A 30 -14.86 4.46 -0.25
N GLU A 31 -14.20 5.50 -0.77
CA GLU A 31 -14.28 6.84 -0.19
C GLU A 31 -15.59 7.52 -0.63
N SER A 32 -16.52 7.62 0.31
CA SER A 32 -17.84 8.23 0.06
C SER A 32 -17.76 9.76 -0.13
N SER A 33 -16.75 10.39 0.48
CA SER A 33 -16.58 11.85 0.46
C SER A 33 -15.09 12.25 0.38
N PRO A 34 -14.38 11.85 -0.70
CA PRO A 34 -12.96 12.13 -0.83
C PRO A 34 -12.72 13.64 -0.86
N SER A 35 -11.67 14.06 -0.18
CA SER A 35 -11.28 15.47 -0.10
C SER A 35 -11.02 16.05 -1.50
N THR A 36 -11.15 17.38 -1.63
CA THR A 36 -10.81 18.09 -2.87
C THR A 36 -9.35 17.83 -3.28
N GLN A 37 -8.45 17.65 -2.31
CA GLN A 37 -7.04 17.34 -2.54
C GLN A 37 -6.87 15.96 -3.18
N LEU A 38 -7.51 14.91 -2.64
CA LEU A 38 -7.46 13.57 -3.21
C LEU A 38 -8.02 13.56 -4.63
N ARG A 39 -9.17 14.22 -4.86
CA ARG A 39 -9.74 14.36 -6.21
C ARG A 39 -8.80 15.07 -7.17
N LYS A 40 -8.10 16.11 -6.69
CA LYS A 40 -7.13 16.85 -7.51
C LYS A 40 -5.91 16.02 -7.89
N HIS A 41 -5.41 15.20 -6.98
CA HIS A 41 -4.18 14.42 -7.19
C HIS A 41 -4.45 13.16 -8.01
N LEU A 42 -5.47 12.37 -7.64
CA LEU A 42 -5.83 11.16 -8.35
C LEU A 42 -6.52 11.46 -9.68
N GLN A 43 -7.32 12.53 -9.74
CA GLN A 43 -8.12 12.89 -10.92
C GLN A 43 -9.00 11.73 -11.41
N SER A 44 -9.50 10.92 -10.48
CA SER A 44 -10.30 9.73 -10.75
C SER A 44 -11.73 9.90 -10.25
N THR A 45 -12.66 9.21 -10.91
CA THR A 45 -14.08 9.24 -10.54
C THR A 45 -14.33 8.52 -9.22
N TYR A 46 -13.78 7.31 -9.11
CA TYR A 46 -13.87 6.45 -7.94
C TYR A 46 -12.57 6.52 -7.15
N ILE A 47 -12.67 6.72 -5.85
CA ILE A 47 -11.53 6.80 -4.94
C ILE A 47 -11.77 5.80 -3.81
N TYR A 48 -10.73 5.08 -3.41
CA TYR A 48 -10.75 4.06 -2.37
C TYR A 48 -9.62 4.32 -1.40
N TYR A 49 -9.84 3.98 -0.14
CA TYR A 49 -8.79 3.84 0.86
C TYR A 49 -8.34 2.37 0.91
N ILE A 50 -7.02 2.16 0.96
CA ILE A 50 -6.40 0.85 1.07
C ILE A 50 -5.64 0.77 2.38
N GLY A 51 -5.81 -0.34 3.10
CA GLY A 51 -5.01 -0.62 4.29
C GLY A 51 -4.51 -2.06 4.34
N SER A 52 -3.44 -2.23 5.10
CA SER A 52 -2.76 -3.49 5.41
C SER A 52 -3.34 -4.14 6.68
N TYR A 53 -2.69 -5.20 7.18
CA TYR A 53 -3.02 -5.83 8.47
C TYR A 53 -2.99 -4.85 9.66
N GLU A 54 -2.23 -3.76 9.55
CA GLU A 54 -2.17 -2.72 10.59
C GLU A 54 -3.37 -1.75 10.57
N GLY A 55 -4.28 -1.86 9.60
CA GLY A 55 -5.36 -0.88 9.42
C GLY A 55 -4.94 0.37 8.63
N CYS A 56 -3.68 0.46 8.19
CA CYS A 56 -3.15 1.59 7.44
C CYS A 56 -2.11 1.18 6.40
N GLY A 57 -1.44 2.15 5.79
CA GLY A 57 -0.42 1.93 4.79
C GLY A 57 0.91 1.39 5.30
N CYS A 58 1.16 1.47 6.62
CA CYS A 58 2.46 1.13 7.20
C CYS A 58 2.83 -0.35 7.02
N GLY A 59 1.87 -1.26 7.13
CA GLY A 59 2.09 -2.70 6.89
C GLY A 59 2.35 -3.07 5.42
N PHE A 60 2.55 -2.10 4.51
CA PHE A 60 3.05 -2.35 3.16
C PHE A 60 4.56 -2.10 3.03
N CYS A 61 5.29 -2.05 4.15
CA CYS A 61 6.74 -1.83 4.17
C CYS A 61 7.43 -2.93 4.99
N TYR A 62 8.50 -3.53 4.45
CA TYR A 62 9.31 -4.55 5.15
C TYR A 62 10.80 -4.45 4.81
N GLU A 63 11.26 -3.30 4.37
CA GLU A 63 12.69 -3.03 4.25
C GLU A 63 13.36 -2.98 5.63
N SER A 64 14.48 -3.68 5.81
CA SER A 64 15.35 -3.41 6.96
C SER A 64 16.12 -2.14 6.63
N SER A 65 15.85 -1.04 7.31
CA SER A 65 16.33 0.28 6.92
C SER A 65 17.85 0.41 6.79
N THR A 66 18.64 -0.47 7.44
CA THR A 66 20.10 -0.47 7.37
C THR A 66 20.72 -1.83 7.74
N GLU A 67 21.99 -2.05 7.38
CA GLU A 67 22.82 -3.14 7.92
C GLU A 67 22.91 -3.10 9.46
N LEU A 68 22.81 -1.89 10.05
CA LEU A 68 22.76 -1.70 11.49
C LEU A 68 21.51 -2.31 12.11
N ASP A 69 20.34 -2.20 11.44
CA ASP A 69 19.10 -2.81 11.92
C ASP A 69 19.18 -4.33 11.91
N ALA A 70 19.77 -4.92 10.85
CA ALA A 70 20.02 -6.35 10.82
C ALA A 70 20.93 -6.81 11.98
N LEU A 71 21.96 -6.02 12.31
CA LEU A 71 22.83 -6.28 13.45
C LEU A 71 22.07 -6.16 14.77
N LEU A 72 21.26 -5.11 14.95
CA LEU A 72 20.45 -4.91 16.15
C LEU A 72 19.47 -6.07 16.35
N ILE A 73 18.77 -6.49 15.30
CA ILE A 73 17.86 -7.67 15.32
C ILE A 73 18.65 -8.92 15.71
N SER A 74 19.87 -9.12 15.21
CA SER A 74 20.71 -10.28 15.56
C SER A 74 21.08 -10.32 17.04
N MET A 75 21.14 -9.16 17.71
CA MET A 75 21.48 -9.01 19.12
C MET A 75 20.26 -9.03 20.05
N MET A 76 19.04 -9.00 19.50
CA MET A 76 17.81 -9.05 20.29
C MET A 76 17.58 -10.41 20.97
N PRO A 77 16.81 -10.46 22.07
CA PRO A 77 16.30 -11.71 22.64
C PRO A 77 15.47 -12.51 21.63
N ASP A 78 15.47 -13.83 21.75
CA ASP A 78 14.79 -14.73 20.79
C ASP A 78 13.30 -14.43 20.62
N LYS A 79 12.62 -14.01 21.70
CA LYS A 79 11.20 -13.63 21.65
C LYS A 79 10.98 -12.41 20.75
N MET A 80 11.82 -11.38 20.86
CA MET A 80 11.71 -10.17 20.02
C MET A 80 12.07 -10.48 18.57
N LYS A 81 13.07 -11.33 18.34
CA LYS A 81 13.39 -11.83 16.98
C LYS A 81 12.21 -12.58 16.35
N GLN A 82 11.45 -13.30 17.16
CA GLN A 82 10.28 -14.02 16.69
C GLN A 82 9.15 -13.06 16.32
N GLU A 83 8.87 -12.09 17.18
CA GLU A 83 7.88 -11.02 16.93
C GLU A 83 8.23 -10.25 15.64
N GLU A 84 9.49 -9.87 15.46
CA GLU A 84 9.98 -9.20 14.24
C GLU A 84 9.78 -10.03 12.96
N ARG A 85 10.01 -11.36 13.05
CA ARG A 85 9.80 -12.26 11.90
C ARG A 85 8.31 -12.39 11.56
N GLU A 86 7.45 -12.45 12.57
CA GLU A 86 6.00 -12.52 12.38
C GLU A 86 5.46 -11.23 11.77
N ASP A 87 5.94 -10.08 12.26
CA ASP A 87 5.58 -8.76 11.73
C ASP A 87 6.04 -8.60 10.28
N ARG A 88 7.31 -8.91 9.98
CA ARG A 88 7.83 -8.95 8.61
C ARG A 88 6.99 -9.83 7.70
N GLN A 89 6.58 -11.01 8.17
CA GLN A 89 5.76 -11.93 7.38
C GLN A 89 4.36 -11.37 7.12
N ALA A 90 3.76 -10.67 8.08
CA ALA A 90 2.49 -9.97 7.91
C ALA A 90 2.60 -8.85 6.87
N CYS A 91 3.67 -8.05 6.90
CA CYS A 91 3.94 -7.04 5.88
C CYS A 91 4.07 -7.66 4.47
N ILE A 92 4.82 -8.75 4.33
CA ILE A 92 4.95 -9.46 3.05
C ILE A 92 3.59 -9.92 2.53
N SER A 93 2.76 -10.52 3.40
CA SER A 93 1.42 -10.96 3.02
C SER A 93 0.48 -9.81 2.63
N SER A 94 0.60 -8.64 3.27
CA SER A 94 -0.12 -7.43 2.87
C SER A 94 0.32 -6.93 1.50
N VAL A 95 1.63 -6.88 1.22
CA VAL A 95 2.14 -6.46 -0.09
C VAL A 95 1.75 -7.44 -1.19
N ASP A 96 1.80 -8.75 -0.93
CA ASP A 96 1.33 -9.76 -1.89
C ASP A 96 -0.17 -9.61 -2.19
N SER A 97 -0.98 -9.30 -1.17
CA SER A 97 -2.41 -9.04 -1.33
C SER A 97 -2.67 -7.79 -2.16
N LEU A 98 -1.92 -6.69 -1.91
CA LEU A 98 -1.95 -5.49 -2.72
C LEU A 98 -1.58 -5.78 -4.18
N ARG A 99 -0.49 -6.52 -4.41
CA ARG A 99 -0.04 -6.92 -5.76
C ARG A 99 -1.14 -7.69 -6.47
N ASN A 100 -1.70 -8.72 -5.84
CA ASN A 100 -2.75 -9.55 -6.43
C ASN A 100 -4.01 -8.74 -6.76
N TYR A 101 -4.41 -7.84 -5.87
CA TYR A 101 -5.53 -6.95 -6.11
C TYR A 101 -5.27 -6.05 -7.32
N LEU A 102 -4.11 -5.37 -7.36
CA LEU A 102 -3.69 -4.52 -8.48
C LEU A 102 -3.63 -5.30 -9.79
N THR A 103 -3.09 -6.51 -9.80
CA THR A 103 -3.07 -7.40 -10.97
C THR A 103 -4.49 -7.66 -11.49
N SER A 104 -5.44 -7.93 -10.60
CA SER A 104 -6.83 -8.20 -11.00
C SER A 104 -7.54 -6.97 -11.57
N VAL A 105 -7.39 -5.79 -10.96
CA VAL A 105 -8.12 -4.59 -11.37
C VAL A 105 -7.50 -3.93 -12.59
N THR A 106 -6.18 -4.02 -12.76
CA THR A 106 -5.48 -3.41 -13.90
C THR A 106 -5.79 -4.08 -15.24
N GLN A 107 -6.25 -5.33 -15.24
CA GLN A 107 -6.76 -6.03 -16.44
C GLN A 107 -7.86 -5.22 -17.17
N TYR A 108 -8.53 -4.34 -16.44
CA TYR A 108 -9.66 -3.56 -16.93
C TYR A 108 -9.35 -2.09 -17.22
N GLY A 109 -8.09 -1.68 -17.03
CA GLY A 109 -7.64 -0.30 -17.21
C GLY A 109 -6.64 0.12 -16.13
N PRO A 110 -5.89 1.21 -16.37
CA PRO A 110 -4.94 1.73 -15.39
C PRO A 110 -5.65 2.22 -14.13
N VAL A 111 -4.94 2.14 -13.00
CA VAL A 111 -5.36 2.70 -11.72
C VAL A 111 -4.26 3.59 -11.17
N LYS A 112 -4.61 4.51 -10.28
CA LYS A 112 -3.65 5.43 -9.66
C LYS A 112 -3.56 5.17 -8.17
N LEU A 113 -2.38 4.87 -7.66
CA LEU A 113 -2.14 4.66 -6.24
C LEU A 113 -1.33 5.82 -5.68
N LEU A 114 -1.90 6.56 -4.74
CA LEU A 114 -1.24 7.67 -4.05
C LEU A 114 -0.85 7.26 -2.64
N VAL A 115 0.42 7.44 -2.30
CA VAL A 115 0.98 7.26 -0.95
C VAL A 115 1.11 8.62 -0.29
N THR A 116 0.60 8.77 0.93
CA THR A 116 0.73 10.01 1.70
C THR A 116 1.13 9.72 3.14
N TRP A 117 1.92 10.61 3.72
CA TRP A 117 2.15 10.61 5.16
C TRP A 117 1.10 11.47 5.86
N CYS A 118 0.35 10.86 6.77
CA CYS A 118 -0.56 11.57 7.67
C CYS A 118 -1.60 12.48 6.96
N GLY A 119 -2.66 11.86 6.44
CA GLY A 119 -3.84 12.55 5.93
C GLY A 119 -3.88 12.69 4.40
N PRO A 120 -4.93 13.32 3.86
CA PRO A 120 -5.30 13.20 2.46
C PRO A 120 -4.50 14.10 1.50
N GLY A 121 -3.17 13.94 1.46
CA GLY A 121 -2.29 14.55 0.44
C GLY A 121 -2.36 16.08 0.43
N ARG A 122 -2.02 16.72 1.56
CA ARG A 122 -2.04 18.19 1.66
C ARG A 122 -1.12 18.85 0.62
N GLN A 123 -0.04 18.16 0.24
CA GLN A 123 0.90 18.56 -0.80
C GLN A 123 0.68 17.72 -2.06
N PRO A 124 1.00 18.26 -3.25
CA PRO A 124 1.04 17.44 -4.47
C PRO A 124 2.10 16.35 -4.34
N PRO A 125 1.90 15.20 -5.01
CA PRO A 125 2.92 14.16 -5.04
C PRO A 125 4.23 14.72 -5.59
N HIS A 126 5.33 14.44 -4.91
CA HIS A 126 6.69 14.81 -5.34
C HIS A 126 7.20 13.89 -6.44
N HIS A 127 6.77 12.63 -6.42
CA HIS A 127 7.13 11.65 -7.43
C HIS A 127 5.89 11.11 -8.14
N VAL A 128 5.97 11.00 -9.46
CA VAL A 128 4.95 10.38 -10.30
C VAL A 128 5.64 9.40 -11.22
N THR A 129 5.22 8.15 -11.18
CA THR A 129 5.85 7.08 -11.95
C THR A 129 4.83 6.06 -12.43
N THR A 130 5.12 5.42 -13.55
CA THR A 130 4.29 4.36 -14.12
C THR A 130 4.93 3.02 -13.83
N VAL A 131 4.17 2.10 -13.25
CA VAL A 131 4.65 0.78 -12.80
C VAL A 131 3.65 -0.32 -13.16
N THR A 132 4.10 -1.57 -13.15
CA THR A 132 3.22 -2.75 -13.17
C THR A 132 3.00 -3.25 -11.74
N PRO A 133 2.00 -4.13 -11.49
CA PRO A 133 1.84 -4.77 -10.20
C PRO A 133 3.12 -5.44 -9.65
N ASP A 134 3.98 -5.96 -10.52
CA ASP A 134 5.24 -6.61 -10.13
C ASP A 134 6.26 -5.67 -9.47
N HIS A 135 6.05 -4.35 -9.55
CA HIS A 135 6.85 -3.37 -8.81
C HIS A 135 6.67 -3.49 -7.30
N PHE A 136 5.50 -3.91 -6.83
CA PHE A 136 5.18 -3.98 -5.40
C PHE A 136 5.76 -5.28 -4.82
N GLY A 137 6.68 -5.19 -3.86
CA GLY A 137 7.32 -6.31 -3.16
C GLY A 137 8.74 -6.64 -3.65
N GLY A 138 9.17 -7.90 -3.50
CA GLY A 138 10.55 -8.34 -3.71
C GLY A 138 11.24 -8.76 -2.40
N ASP A 139 12.58 -8.81 -2.38
CA ASP A 139 13.34 -9.17 -1.16
C ASP A 139 13.19 -8.11 -0.05
N GLN A 140 13.07 -6.85 -0.46
CA GLN A 140 12.81 -5.68 0.38
C GLN A 140 11.86 -4.76 -0.37
N PHE A 141 10.96 -4.11 0.37
CA PHE A 141 9.99 -3.20 -0.21
C PHE A 141 9.58 -2.14 0.81
N SER A 142 9.43 -0.92 0.32
CA SER A 142 8.92 0.22 1.09
C SER A 142 8.17 1.14 0.15
N LEU A 143 7.12 1.77 0.65
CA LEU A 143 6.42 2.82 -0.06
C LEU A 143 7.13 4.15 0.14
N GLU A 144 7.34 4.87 -0.96
CA GLU A 144 7.87 6.22 -0.91
C GLU A 144 6.76 7.23 -0.63
N GLU A 145 6.98 8.10 0.35
CA GLU A 145 6.07 9.19 0.69
C GLU A 145 5.82 10.09 -0.53
N ASP A 146 4.62 10.68 -0.60
CA ASP A 146 4.22 11.64 -1.63
C ASP A 146 4.45 11.13 -3.06
N THR A 147 4.28 9.81 -3.25
CA THR A 147 4.42 9.17 -4.55
C THR A 147 3.06 8.79 -5.13
N LEU A 148 2.85 9.14 -6.39
CA LEU A 148 1.72 8.71 -7.21
C LEU A 148 2.19 7.68 -8.22
N PHE A 149 1.75 6.44 -8.05
CA PHE A 149 1.96 5.36 -9.00
C PHE A 149 0.79 5.28 -9.96
N GLU A 150 1.06 5.42 -11.27
CA GLU A 150 0.14 4.97 -12.30
C GLU A 150 0.40 3.48 -12.56
N VAL A 151 -0.49 2.62 -12.06
CA VAL A 151 -0.33 1.17 -12.16
C VAL A 151 -1.04 0.68 -13.42
N ILE A 152 -0.27 0.12 -14.35
CA ILE A 152 -0.73 -0.41 -15.63
C ILE A 152 -0.66 -1.94 -15.64
N HIS A 153 -1.48 -2.57 -16.48
CA HIS A 153 -1.45 -4.02 -16.63
C HIS A 153 -0.11 -4.47 -17.24
N HIS A 154 0.43 -5.59 -16.75
CA HIS A 154 1.56 -6.24 -17.39
C HIS A 154 1.07 -6.87 -18.72
N THR A 155 1.57 -6.34 -19.85
CA THR A 155 1.30 -6.90 -21.18
C THR A 155 1.97 -8.24 -21.42
#